data_AF-A0A930BT86-F1
#
_entry.id   AF-A0A930BT86-F1
#
_cell.length_a   1.000
_cell.length_b   1.000
_cell.length_c   1.000
_cell.angle_alpha   90.00
_cell.angle_beta   90.00
_cell.angle_gamma   90.00
#
_symmetry.space_group_name_H-M   'P 1'
#
loop_
_entity.id
_entity.type
_entity.pdbx_description
1 polymer ?
#
loop_
_entity_poly.entity_id
_entity_poly.type
_entity_poly.pdbx_seq_one_letter_code
_entity_poly.pdbx_strand_id
1 'polypeptide(L)'
;MRLADTLRFARDAATGYPVRTALSVLAMAIGVAAVVLLTALGDGARRYVVGQFSSLGTNLVIVLPGRSGTGGFNPANAITSTPRDLTIDDAASLRRLPHVHRVAPLAVGTSEMAFGGKLREVMVAGSTAEFIPIRHFELAQGKALPDEDWNHGSSVAIIGAKLREELFGATPALGQLIRIGDRRLRVIGVLKPSGQG
;
A
#
# COMPACT_ATOMS: atom_id res chain seq x y z
N MET A 1 -62.55 10.88 15.00
CA MET A 1 -61.77 10.01 15.92
C MET A 1 -60.40 10.63 16.09
N ARG A 2 -59.92 10.83 17.32
CA ARG A 2 -58.62 11.47 17.58
C ARG A 2 -57.50 10.43 17.41
N LEU A 3 -56.37 10.81 16.82
CA LEU A 3 -55.18 9.95 16.61
C LEU A 3 -54.71 9.24 17.90
N ALA A 4 -54.88 9.91 19.04
CA ALA A 4 -54.56 9.34 20.36
C ALA A 4 -55.47 8.16 20.75
N ASP A 5 -56.74 8.19 20.34
CA ASP A 5 -57.69 7.12 20.64
C ASP A 5 -57.43 5.89 19.76
N THR A 6 -57.08 6.11 18.49
CA THR A 6 -56.71 5.02 17.56
C THR A 6 -55.41 4.31 17.98
N LEU A 7 -54.42 5.04 18.49
CA LEU A 7 -53.18 4.45 19.00
C LEU A 7 -53.41 3.66 20.28
N ARG A 8 -54.25 4.17 21.19
CA ARG A 8 -54.60 3.48 22.44
C ARG A 8 -55.37 2.19 22.15
N PHE A 9 -56.37 2.26 21.28
CA PHE A 9 -57.13 1.09 20.83
C PHE A 9 -56.24 0.03 20.15
N ALA A 10 -55.34 0.44 19.26
CA ALA A 10 -54.41 -0.48 18.59
C ALA A 10 -53.44 -1.15 19.58
N ARG A 11 -52.94 -0.40 20.57
CA ARG A 11 -52.09 -0.94 21.64
C ARG A 11 -52.85 -1.99 22.46
N ASP A 12 -54.04 -1.66 22.93
CA ASP A 12 -54.83 -2.56 23.77
C ASP A 12 -55.18 -3.86 23.02
N ALA A 13 -55.56 -3.74 21.74
CA ALA A 13 -55.80 -4.88 20.85
C ALA A 13 -54.54 -5.75 20.62
N ALA A 14 -53.36 -5.13 20.49
CA ALA A 14 -52.10 -5.84 20.32
C ALA A 14 -51.66 -6.56 21.61
N THR A 15 -51.90 -5.96 22.78
CA THR A 15 -51.58 -6.57 24.09
C THR A 15 -52.59 -7.64 24.53
N GLY A 16 -53.81 -7.64 23.98
CA GLY A 16 -54.85 -8.64 24.31
C GLY A 16 -54.50 -10.07 23.88
N TYR A 17 -53.60 -10.25 22.89
CA TYR A 17 -53.13 -11.56 22.43
C TYR A 17 -51.60 -11.60 22.34
N PRO A 18 -50.89 -11.62 23.49
CA PRO A 18 -49.45 -11.38 23.54
C PRO A 18 -48.64 -12.41 22.73
N VAL A 19 -49.03 -13.68 22.75
CA VAL A 19 -48.33 -14.75 22.01
C VAL A 19 -48.45 -14.55 20.50
N ARG A 20 -49.67 -14.29 19.99
CA ARG A 20 -49.90 -14.09 18.56
C ARG A 20 -49.14 -12.87 18.04
N THR A 21 -49.26 -11.75 18.75
CA THR A 21 -48.55 -10.50 18.40
C THR A 21 -47.03 -10.70 18.43
N ALA A 22 -46.50 -11.40 19.44
CA ALA A 22 -45.06 -11.69 19.53
C ALA A 22 -44.55 -12.55 18.35
N LEU A 23 -45.27 -13.62 18.00
CA LEU A 23 -44.88 -14.47 16.86
C LEU A 23 -44.93 -13.71 15.52
N SER A 24 -45.94 -12.87 15.32
CA SER A 24 -46.04 -12.04 14.10
C SER A 24 -44.91 -11.02 13.99
N VAL A 25 -44.57 -10.34 15.09
CA VAL A 25 -43.45 -9.40 15.12
C VAL A 25 -42.12 -10.12 14.93
N LEU A 26 -41.93 -11.28 15.54
CA LEU A 26 -40.73 -12.09 15.39
C LEU A 26 -40.53 -12.54 13.93
N ALA A 27 -41.58 -13.00 13.27
CA ALA A 27 -41.53 -13.39 11.86
C ALA A 27 -41.12 -12.22 10.95
N MET A 28 -41.70 -11.03 11.17
CA MET A 28 -41.33 -9.81 10.45
C MET A 28 -39.88 -9.39 10.74
N ALA A 29 -39.46 -9.44 12.00
CA ALA A 29 -38.11 -9.07 12.41
C ALA A 29 -37.05 -9.98 11.78
N ILE A 30 -37.28 -11.30 11.76
CA ILE A 30 -36.38 -12.26 11.11
C ILE A 30 -36.32 -11.99 9.60
N GLY A 31 -37.45 -11.73 8.95
CA GLY A 31 -37.50 -11.43 7.51
C GLY A 31 -36.69 -10.18 7.14
N VAL A 32 -36.90 -9.08 7.87
CA VAL A 32 -36.15 -7.83 7.64
C VAL A 32 -34.68 -8.01 7.98
N ALA A 33 -34.35 -8.69 9.08
CA ALA A 33 -32.98 -8.95 9.48
C ALA A 33 -32.21 -9.76 8.43
N ALA A 34 -32.82 -10.82 7.87
CA ALA A 34 -32.20 -11.65 6.83
C ALA A 34 -31.86 -10.84 5.57
N VAL A 35 -32.78 -9.98 5.11
CA VAL A 35 -32.55 -9.12 3.93
C VAL A 35 -31.44 -8.12 4.20
N VAL A 36 -31.51 -7.40 5.32
CA VAL A 36 -30.49 -6.39 5.68
C VAL A 36 -29.10 -7.04 5.82
N LEU A 37 -29.03 -8.21 6.46
CA LEU A 37 -27.77 -8.92 6.68
C LEU A 37 -27.16 -9.39 5.35
N LEU A 38 -27.97 -9.96 4.46
CA LEU A 38 -27.51 -10.37 3.12
C LEU A 38 -27.01 -9.18 2.30
N THR A 39 -27.76 -8.06 2.29
CA THR A 39 -27.35 -6.86 1.55
C THR A 39 -26.07 -6.26 2.11
N ALA A 40 -25.97 -6.12 3.44
CA ALA A 40 -24.76 -5.59 4.09
C ALA A 40 -23.53 -6.46 3.82
N LEU A 41 -23.70 -7.79 3.84
CA LEU A 41 -22.62 -8.73 3.55
C LEU A 41 -22.20 -8.70 2.07
N GLY A 42 -23.17 -8.59 1.14
CA GLY A 42 -22.90 -8.42 -0.28
C GLY A 42 -22.14 -7.12 -0.60
N ASP A 43 -22.59 -5.99 -0.03
CA ASP A 43 -21.90 -4.71 -0.18
C ASP A 43 -20.51 -4.71 0.47
N GLY A 44 -20.37 -5.33 1.65
CA GLY A 44 -19.09 -5.51 2.33
C GLY A 44 -18.10 -6.33 1.49
N ALA A 45 -18.55 -7.47 0.96
CA ALA A 45 -17.74 -8.31 0.08
C ALA A 45 -17.34 -7.57 -1.20
N ARG A 46 -18.28 -6.85 -1.84
CA ARG A 46 -17.98 -6.02 -3.01
C ARG A 46 -16.94 -4.95 -2.71
N ARG A 47 -17.08 -4.21 -1.60
CA ARG A 47 -16.11 -3.19 -1.19
C ARG A 47 -14.76 -3.79 -0.83
N TYR A 48 -14.74 -4.96 -0.20
CA TYR A 48 -13.50 -5.68 0.09
C TYR A 48 -12.78 -6.04 -1.20
N VAL A 49 -13.47 -6.67 -2.15
CA VAL A 49 -12.93 -7.01 -3.47
C VAL A 49 -12.44 -5.75 -4.18
N VAL A 50 -13.27 -4.72 -4.32
CA VAL A 50 -12.86 -3.46 -4.94
C VAL A 50 -11.67 -2.83 -4.22
N GLY A 51 -11.59 -2.88 -2.89
CA GLY A 51 -10.45 -2.40 -2.12
C GLY A 51 -9.16 -3.16 -2.45
N GLN A 52 -9.23 -4.50 -2.51
CA GLN A 52 -8.10 -5.33 -2.92
C GLN A 52 -7.68 -5.04 -4.37
N PHE A 53 -8.64 -4.90 -5.29
CA PHE A 53 -8.37 -4.59 -6.70
C PHE A 53 -8.04 -3.11 -6.95
N SER A 54 -8.36 -2.18 -6.06
CA SER A 54 -7.94 -0.78 -6.19
C SER A 54 -6.42 -0.65 -6.09
N SER A 55 -5.76 -1.57 -5.38
CA SER A 55 -4.30 -1.70 -5.40
C SER A 55 -3.76 -2.18 -6.75
N LEU A 56 -4.54 -2.98 -7.48
CA LEU A 56 -4.24 -3.46 -8.84
C LEU A 56 -4.60 -2.43 -9.93
N GLY A 57 -5.57 -1.55 -9.66
CA GLY A 57 -5.98 -0.44 -10.52
C GLY A 57 -5.17 0.84 -10.30
N THR A 58 -3.98 0.74 -9.70
CA THR A 58 -3.05 1.86 -9.71
C THR A 58 -2.66 2.11 -11.16
N ASN A 59 -2.73 3.36 -11.60
CA ASN A 59 -2.24 3.83 -12.90
C ASN A 59 -0.71 3.68 -12.95
N LEU A 60 -0.21 2.45 -12.84
CA LEU A 60 1.17 2.05 -12.64
C LEU A 60 1.55 1.13 -13.79
N VAL A 61 2.43 1.62 -14.65
CA VAL A 61 3.04 0.82 -15.70
C VAL A 61 4.50 0.61 -15.31
N ILE A 62 4.89 -0.67 -15.14
CA ILE A 62 6.27 -1.04 -14.87
C ILE A 62 6.92 -1.42 -16.19
N VAL A 63 7.94 -0.66 -16.59
CA VAL A 63 8.73 -0.93 -17.79
C VAL A 63 10.03 -1.58 -17.33
N LEU A 64 10.30 -2.79 -17.80
CA LEU A 64 11.55 -3.50 -17.54
C LEU A 64 12.32 -3.65 -18.86
N PRO A 65 13.65 -3.47 -18.88
CA PRO A 65 14.46 -3.84 -20.03
C PRO A 65 14.45 -5.37 -20.17
N GLY A 66 14.28 -5.88 -21.39
CA GLY A 66 14.36 -7.31 -21.66
C GLY A 66 13.38 -7.81 -22.70
N ARG A 67 13.74 -8.92 -23.34
CA ARG A 67 12.87 -9.62 -24.27
C ARG A 67 11.90 -10.48 -23.44
N SER A 68 10.60 -10.27 -23.63
CA SER A 68 9.53 -11.14 -23.14
C SER A 68 9.65 -12.53 -23.79
N GLY A 69 10.52 -13.38 -23.25
CA GLY A 69 10.50 -14.82 -23.49
C GLY A 69 9.40 -15.42 -22.63
N THR A 70 8.41 -16.03 -23.28
CA THR A 70 7.30 -16.80 -22.69
C THR A 70 7.74 -17.70 -21.54
N GLY A 71 7.59 -17.22 -20.31
CA GLY A 71 7.88 -17.92 -19.06
C GLY A 71 7.59 -16.96 -17.93
N GLY A 72 6.75 -17.35 -16.98
CA GLY A 72 6.16 -16.45 -15.98
C GLY A 72 7.13 -15.52 -15.26
N PHE A 73 6.57 -14.45 -14.68
CA PHE A 73 7.27 -13.46 -13.88
C PHE A 73 8.19 -14.13 -12.85
N ASN A 74 9.50 -14.03 -13.05
CA ASN A 74 10.53 -14.49 -12.11
C ASN A 74 11.45 -13.31 -11.78
N PRO A 75 11.50 -12.84 -10.51
CA PRO A 75 12.35 -11.72 -10.10
C PRO A 75 13.85 -11.95 -10.34
N ALA A 76 14.29 -13.20 -10.54
CA ALA A 76 15.67 -13.52 -10.92
C ALA A 76 16.03 -13.16 -12.37
N ASN A 77 15.05 -13.08 -13.28
CA ASN A 77 15.30 -12.77 -14.70
C ASN A 77 15.44 -11.27 -14.99
N ALA A 78 15.14 -10.40 -14.02
CA ALA A 78 15.32 -8.95 -14.14
C ALA A 78 16.81 -8.52 -14.21
N ILE A 79 17.74 -9.45 -13.98
CA ILE A 79 19.19 -9.22 -13.93
C ILE A 79 19.88 -9.75 -15.20
N THR A 80 19.13 -10.28 -16.18
CA THR A 80 19.73 -10.77 -17.43
C THR A 80 20.03 -9.62 -18.39
N SER A 81 21.31 -9.48 -18.74
CA SER A 81 21.86 -8.47 -19.64
C SER A 81 21.03 -8.33 -20.91
N THR A 82 20.26 -7.27 -20.99
CA THR A 82 19.47 -6.93 -22.18
C THR A 82 20.38 -6.16 -23.15
N PRO A 83 20.23 -6.33 -24.48
CA PRO A 83 21.03 -5.58 -25.45
C PRO A 83 20.86 -4.04 -25.39
N ARG A 84 19.84 -3.56 -24.68
CA ARG A 84 19.53 -2.14 -24.50
C ARG A 84 18.90 -1.91 -23.13
N ASP A 85 19.67 -1.33 -22.24
CA ASP A 85 19.17 -0.91 -20.92
C ASP A 85 18.27 0.32 -21.06
N LEU A 86 17.33 0.47 -20.12
CA LEU A 86 16.56 1.69 -19.99
C LEU A 86 17.46 2.81 -19.47
N THR A 87 17.46 3.94 -20.17
CA THR A 87 18.25 5.11 -19.77
C THR A 87 17.42 6.08 -18.94
N ILE A 88 18.11 6.96 -18.21
CA ILE A 88 17.46 8.06 -17.47
C ILE A 88 16.71 8.99 -18.46
N ASP A 89 17.25 9.18 -19.67
CA ASP A 89 16.64 9.99 -20.73
C ASP A 89 15.33 9.39 -21.26
N ASP A 90 15.23 8.05 -21.32
CA ASP A 90 13.99 7.37 -21.67
C ASP A 90 12.89 7.67 -20.63
N ALA A 91 13.25 7.60 -19.34
CA ALA A 91 12.32 7.94 -18.26
C ALA A 91 11.95 9.44 -18.26
N ALA A 92 12.90 10.33 -18.56
CA ALA A 92 12.64 11.77 -18.68
C ALA A 92 11.70 12.07 -19.85
N SER A 93 11.79 11.29 -20.93
CA SER A 93 10.91 11.41 -22.08
C SER A 93 9.46 11.05 -21.78
N LEU A 94 9.23 10.07 -20.89
CA LEU A 94 7.88 9.70 -20.45
C LEU A 94 7.17 10.81 -19.67
N ARG A 95 7.91 11.65 -18.94
CA ARG A 95 7.31 12.80 -18.21
C ARG A 95 6.66 13.83 -19.15
N ARG A 96 7.03 13.86 -20.44
CA ARG A 96 6.46 14.79 -21.43
C ARG A 96 5.08 14.37 -21.94
N LEU A 97 4.63 13.15 -21.62
CA LEU A 97 3.35 12.64 -22.08
C LEU A 97 2.19 13.17 -21.22
N PRO A 98 1.07 13.60 -21.82
CA PRO A 98 -0.03 14.25 -21.10
C PRO A 98 -0.77 13.33 -20.10
N HIS A 99 -0.68 12.02 -20.29
CA HIS A 99 -1.34 11.03 -19.42
C HIS A 99 -0.44 10.47 -18.31
N VAL A 100 0.83 10.87 -18.27
CA VAL A 100 1.80 10.37 -17.30
C VAL A 100 1.94 11.39 -16.17
N HIS A 101 1.33 11.08 -15.03
CA HIS A 101 1.38 11.97 -13.86
C HIS A 101 2.72 11.92 -13.12
N ARG A 102 3.32 10.74 -13.00
CA ARG A 102 4.56 10.53 -12.24
C ARG A 102 5.41 9.46 -12.92
N VAL A 103 6.72 9.64 -12.88
CA VAL A 103 7.70 8.68 -13.38
C VAL A 103 8.82 8.58 -12.37
N ALA A 104 9.18 7.36 -11.99
CA ALA A 104 10.31 7.08 -11.14
C ALA A 104 11.20 6.02 -11.81
N PRO A 105 12.41 6.40 -12.29
CA PRO A 105 13.42 5.43 -12.67
C PRO A 105 13.74 4.52 -11.48
N LEU A 106 13.92 3.23 -11.72
CA LEU A 106 14.17 2.25 -10.67
C LEU A 106 15.36 1.38 -11.03
N ALA A 107 16.38 1.41 -10.18
CA ALA A 107 17.49 0.47 -10.20
C ALA A 107 17.42 -0.39 -8.95
N VAL A 108 17.35 -1.72 -9.11
CA VAL A 108 17.30 -2.66 -7.97
C VAL A 108 18.56 -3.51 -7.98
N GLY A 109 19.17 -3.66 -6.82
CA GLY A 109 20.30 -4.56 -6.61
C GLY A 109 20.36 -5.05 -5.17
N THR A 110 21.15 -6.09 -4.93
CA THR A 110 21.50 -6.50 -3.57
C THR A 110 22.84 -5.88 -3.20
N SER A 111 22.96 -5.44 -1.94
CA SER A 111 24.20 -4.89 -1.42
C SER A 111 24.27 -5.11 0.08
N GLU A 112 25.48 -5.15 0.62
CA GLU A 112 25.69 -5.28 2.05
C GLU A 112 25.53 -3.92 2.74
N MET A 113 24.61 -3.85 3.70
CA MET A 113 24.49 -2.72 4.62
C MET A 113 25.28 -3.00 5.90
N ALA A 114 26.15 -2.05 6.27
CA ALA A 114 26.91 -2.06 7.50
C ALA A 114 26.55 -0.87 8.40
N PHE A 115 26.30 -1.15 9.67
CA PHE A 115 26.10 -0.14 10.71
C PHE A 115 26.51 -0.67 12.08
N GLY A 116 27.32 0.09 12.83
CA GLY A 116 27.67 -0.24 14.22
C GLY A 116 28.30 -1.62 14.42
N GLY A 117 29.10 -2.10 13.45
CA GLY A 117 29.71 -3.43 13.47
C GLY A 117 28.80 -4.58 13.04
N LYS A 118 27.52 -4.32 12.74
CA LYS A 118 26.60 -5.29 12.12
C LYS A 118 26.69 -5.18 10.61
N LEU A 119 26.65 -6.33 9.94
CA LEU A 119 26.64 -6.44 8.48
C LEU A 119 25.43 -7.28 8.07
N ARG A 120 24.72 -6.87 7.02
CA ARG A 120 23.62 -7.65 6.45
C ARG A 120 23.42 -7.36 4.98
N GLU A 121 23.16 -8.40 4.20
CA GLU A 121 22.73 -8.26 2.82
C GLU A 121 21.28 -7.74 2.77
N VAL A 122 21.07 -6.68 1.99
CA VAL A 122 19.77 -6.04 1.82
C VAL A 122 19.49 -5.76 0.36
N MET A 123 18.21 -5.73 0.00
CA MET A 123 17.78 -5.21 -1.29
C MET A 123 17.81 -3.68 -1.26
N VAL A 124 18.50 -3.10 -2.23
CA VAL A 124 18.65 -1.65 -2.41
C VAL A 124 17.90 -1.25 -3.67
N ALA A 125 16.98 -0.30 -3.53
CA ALA A 125 16.26 0.31 -4.63
C ALA A 125 16.72 1.77 -4.77
N GLY A 126 17.43 2.08 -5.84
CA GLY A 126 17.76 3.44 -6.25
C GLY A 126 16.62 4.03 -7.07
N SER A 127 16.01 5.11 -6.59
CA SER A 127 14.92 5.80 -7.28
C SER A 127 14.81 7.26 -6.83
N THR A 128 13.80 7.95 -7.32
CA THR A 128 13.55 9.38 -7.08
C THR A 128 12.47 9.61 -6.01
N ALA A 129 12.24 10.86 -5.64
CA ALA A 129 11.18 11.25 -4.70
C ALA A 129 9.78 10.72 -5.07
N GLU A 130 9.51 10.55 -6.36
CA GLU A 130 8.23 10.07 -6.89
C GLU A 130 7.96 8.59 -6.61
N PHE A 131 8.99 7.80 -6.24
CA PHE A 131 8.82 6.37 -6.02
C PHE A 131 7.89 6.02 -4.85
N ILE A 132 8.02 6.75 -3.75
CA ILE A 132 7.20 6.57 -2.54
C ILE A 132 5.70 6.73 -2.85
N PRO A 133 5.25 7.84 -3.46
CA PRO A 133 3.84 8.02 -3.80
C PRO A 133 3.38 7.10 -4.94
N ILE A 134 4.23 6.75 -5.92
CA ILE A 134 3.89 5.78 -6.97
C ILE A 134 3.61 4.39 -6.38
N ARG A 135 4.39 3.97 -5.38
CA ARG A 135 4.26 2.67 -4.71
C ARG A 135 3.37 2.69 -3.47
N HIS A 136 2.73 3.83 -3.18
CA HIS A 136 1.92 4.06 -1.98
C HIS A 136 2.61 3.68 -0.67
N PHE A 137 3.93 3.88 -0.61
CA PHE A 137 4.65 3.70 0.64
C PHE A 137 4.37 4.87 1.58
N GLU A 138 4.19 4.57 2.86
CA GLU A 138 4.01 5.58 3.89
C GLU A 138 5.27 5.71 4.74
N LEU A 139 5.66 6.94 5.05
CA LEU A 139 6.75 7.21 5.99
C LEU A 139 6.22 7.12 7.42
N ALA A 140 6.91 6.35 8.26
CA ALA A 140 6.68 6.34 9.70
C ALA A 140 7.33 7.57 10.35
N GLN A 141 8.55 7.91 9.93
CA GLN A 141 9.35 8.98 10.51
C GLN A 141 10.27 9.61 9.45
N GLY A 142 10.63 10.88 9.64
CA GLY A 142 11.58 11.60 8.80
C GLY A 142 10.97 12.22 7.55
N LYS A 143 11.75 12.31 6.48
CA LYS A 143 11.38 12.97 5.22
C LYS A 143 11.50 12.01 4.03
N ALA A 144 10.76 12.29 2.97
CA ALA A 144 10.90 11.62 1.68
C ALA A 144 12.25 11.98 1.03
N LEU A 145 12.60 11.26 -0.04
CA LEU A 145 13.77 11.62 -0.85
C LEU A 145 13.57 13.04 -1.39
N PRO A 146 14.63 13.86 -1.45
CA PRO A 146 14.55 15.20 -2.00
C PRO A 146 14.26 15.13 -3.51
N ASP A 147 13.53 16.12 -4.02
CA ASP A 147 13.28 16.26 -5.45
C ASP A 147 14.51 16.95 -6.08
N GLU A 148 15.50 16.13 -6.41
CA GLU A 148 16.77 16.54 -7.01
C GLU A 148 16.89 16.05 -8.46
N ASP A 149 17.80 16.67 -9.20
CA ASP A 149 18.13 16.25 -10.55
C ASP A 149 18.55 14.76 -10.55
N TRP A 150 18.01 13.99 -11.48
CA TRP A 150 18.24 12.53 -11.54
C TRP A 150 19.72 12.19 -11.79
N ASN A 151 20.48 13.15 -12.32
CA ASN A 151 21.93 13.03 -12.52
C ASN A 151 22.76 13.34 -11.26
N HIS A 152 22.16 13.99 -10.25
CA HIS A 152 22.81 14.32 -8.99
C HIS A 152 22.21 13.50 -7.85
N GLY A 153 22.90 12.43 -7.44
CA GLY A 153 22.46 11.59 -6.34
C GLY A 153 22.95 12.13 -5.00
N SER A 154 22.05 12.71 -4.20
CA SER A 154 22.33 12.95 -2.78
C SER A 154 22.64 11.65 -2.03
N SER A 155 23.62 11.70 -1.14
CA SER A 155 24.01 10.58 -0.28
C SER A 155 23.04 10.38 0.88
N VAL A 156 21.76 10.14 0.57
CA VAL A 156 20.67 9.93 1.53
C VAL A 156 19.95 8.62 1.26
N ALA A 157 19.35 8.05 2.31
CA ALA A 157 18.63 6.79 2.23
C ALA A 157 17.38 6.81 3.11
N ILE A 158 16.40 5.99 2.72
CA ILE A 158 15.21 5.67 3.52
C ILE A 158 15.26 4.18 3.81
N ILE A 159 15.02 3.81 5.06
CA ILE A 159 15.09 2.41 5.50
C ILE A 159 13.71 1.84 5.83
N GLY A 160 13.55 0.53 5.66
CA GLY A 160 12.35 -0.19 6.08
C GLY A 160 12.28 -0.37 7.61
N ALA A 161 11.07 -0.55 8.15
CA ALA A 161 10.85 -0.74 9.59
C ALA A 161 11.62 -1.95 10.16
N LYS A 162 11.64 -3.08 9.44
CA LYS A 162 12.36 -4.30 9.84
C LYS A 162 13.87 -4.06 9.97
N LEU A 163 14.44 -3.40 8.95
CA LEU A 163 15.86 -3.06 8.92
C LEU A 163 16.26 -2.07 10.03
N ARG A 164 15.37 -1.12 10.35
CA ARG A 164 15.53 -0.24 11.51
C ARG A 164 15.63 -1.07 12.80
N GLU A 165 14.75 -2.05 12.99
CA GLU A 165 14.71 -2.87 14.20
C GLU A 165 15.96 -3.73 14.37
N GLU A 166 16.39 -4.42 13.32
CA GLU A 166 17.53 -5.34 13.42
C GLU A 166 18.88 -4.61 13.55
N LEU A 167 19.09 -3.54 12.77
CA LEU A 167 20.36 -2.81 12.79
C LEU A 167 20.44 -1.80 13.93
N PHE A 168 19.40 -0.97 14.12
CA PHE A 168 19.43 0.13 15.09
C PHE A 168 18.81 -0.23 16.45
N GLY A 169 17.90 -1.21 16.51
CA GLY A 169 17.24 -1.61 17.75
C GLY A 169 16.50 -0.44 18.41
N ALA A 170 16.96 -0.06 19.60
CA ALA A 170 16.42 1.08 20.36
C ALA A 170 17.02 2.44 19.95
N THR A 171 18.11 2.45 19.17
CA THR A 171 18.79 3.69 18.77
C THR A 171 18.01 4.41 17.67
N PRO A 172 17.91 5.75 17.68
CA PRO A 172 17.31 6.50 16.59
C PRO A 172 18.07 6.27 15.27
N ALA A 173 17.35 5.83 14.23
CA ALA A 173 17.94 5.60 12.92
C ALA A 173 18.07 6.88 12.07
N LEU A 174 17.21 7.86 12.28
CA LEU A 174 17.24 9.13 11.55
C LEU A 174 18.53 9.92 11.82
N GLY A 175 19.13 10.46 10.78
CA GLY A 175 20.37 11.24 10.83
C GLY A 175 21.64 10.40 10.86
N GLN A 176 21.54 9.09 11.10
CA GLN A 176 22.69 8.20 11.17
C GLN A 176 23.30 7.93 9.80
N LEU A 177 24.63 7.72 9.78
CA LEU A 177 25.36 7.31 8.59
C LEU A 177 25.41 5.79 8.52
N ILE A 178 24.88 5.23 7.44
CA ILE A 178 24.98 3.81 7.10
C ILE A 178 25.92 3.64 5.91
N ARG A 179 26.59 2.50 5.85
CA ARG A 179 27.37 2.12 4.67
C ARG A 179 26.59 1.07 3.88
N ILE A 180 26.42 1.28 2.58
CA ILE A 180 25.82 0.32 1.65
C ILE A 180 26.86 0.08 0.56
N GLY A 181 27.41 -1.14 0.50
CA GLY A 181 28.58 -1.45 -0.31
C GLY A 181 29.74 -0.50 0.04
N ASP A 182 30.21 0.26 -0.95
CA ASP A 182 31.30 1.22 -0.79
C ASP A 182 30.84 2.65 -0.51
N ARG A 183 29.53 2.91 -0.49
CA ARG A 183 28.98 4.26 -0.30
C ARG A 183 28.45 4.47 1.12
N ARG A 184 28.66 5.68 1.64
CA ARG A 184 28.08 6.14 2.91
C ARG A 184 26.86 7.00 2.62
N LEU A 185 25.73 6.66 3.22
CA LEU A 185 24.44 7.34 3.04
C LEU A 185 23.90 7.78 4.41
N ARG A 186 23.22 8.91 4.44
CA ARG A 186 22.53 9.39 5.64
C ARG A 186 21.08 8.95 5.63
N VAL A 187 20.63 8.32 6.70
CA VAL A 187 19.22 7.93 6.86
C VAL A 187 18.39 9.20 7.11
N ILE A 188 17.45 9.51 6.22
CA ILE A 188 16.57 10.68 6.33
C ILE A 188 15.11 10.31 6.60
N GLY A 189 14.75 9.04 6.42
CA GLY A 189 13.39 8.55 6.58
C GLY A 189 13.33 7.07 6.96
N VAL A 190 12.23 6.69 7.59
CA VAL A 190 11.88 5.31 7.91
C VAL A 190 10.48 5.04 7.36
N LEU A 191 10.33 3.98 6.57
CA LEU A 191 9.03 3.54 6.07
C LEU A 191 8.22 2.88 7.18
N LYS A 192 6.88 3.03 7.13
CA LYS A 192 5.98 2.20 7.93
C LYS A 192 6.18 0.73 7.55
N PRO A 193 5.94 -0.21 8.48
CA PRO A 193 5.89 -1.62 8.15
C PRO A 193 4.86 -1.83 7.05
N SER A 194 5.32 -2.12 5.84
CA SER A 194 4.44 -2.68 4.82
C SER A 194 4.16 -4.10 5.26
N GLY A 195 2.89 -4.52 5.33
CA GLY A 195 2.49 -5.86 5.77
C GLY A 195 3.00 -7.02 4.90
N GLN A 196 3.96 -6.76 4.02
CA GLN A 196 4.66 -7.75 3.21
C GLN A 196 6.09 -7.93 3.74
N GLY A 197 6.25 -8.92 4.62
CA GLY A 197 7.43 -9.79 4.86
C GLY A 197 8.81 -9.20 5.01
#